data_AF-O83756-F1
#
_entry.id   AF-O83756-F1
#
_cell.length_a   1.000
_cell.length_b   1.000
_cell.length_c   1.000
_cell.angle_alpha   90.00
_cell.angle_beta   90.00
_cell.angle_gamma   90.00
#
_symmetry.space_group_name_H-M   'P 1'
#
loop_
_entity.id
_entity.type
_entity.pdbx_description
1 polymer ?
#
loop_
_entity_poly.entity_id
_entity_poly.type
_entity_poly.pdbx_seq_one_letter_code
_entity_poly.pdbx_strand_id
1 'polypeptide(L)' 'MKTLQCDICRKEVDNSLPERLYWTFREYDVCEDCKESIEDKLRPIIRTHQPYSQGWYENQFMGMVQRGVSNRRP' A
#
# COMPACT_ATOMS: atom_id res chain seq x y z
N MET A 1 3.17 -10.47 -21.90
CA MET A 1 2.90 -10.35 -20.45
C MET A 1 2.91 -8.85 -20.15
N LYS A 2 1.85 -8.28 -19.57
CA LYS A 2 1.87 -6.86 -19.18
C LYS A 2 2.58 -6.79 -17.83
N THR A 3 3.76 -6.18 -17.79
CA THR A 3 4.42 -5.84 -16.54
C THR A 3 3.57 -4.78 -15.85
N LEU A 4 3.23 -5.02 -14.58
CA LEU A 4 2.60 -4.01 -13.74
C LEU A 4 3.71 -3.20 -13.08
N GLN A 5 3.44 -1.93 -12.78
CA GLN A 5 4.40 -1.06 -12.13
C GLN A 5 3.79 -0.53 -10.85
N CYS A 6 4.50 -0.66 -9.74
CA CYS A 6 4.05 -0.10 -8.47
C CYS A 6 3.98 1.44 -8.56
N ASP A 7 2.84 2.04 -8.27
CA ASP A 7 2.65 3.50 -8.33
C ASP A 7 3.52 4.25 -7.31
N ILE A 8 3.92 3.58 -6.23
CA ILE A 8 4.76 4.14 -5.17
C ILE A 8 6.24 4.09 -5.55
N CYS A 9 6.79 2.89 -5.76
CA CYS A 9 8.24 2.72 -5.95
C CYS A 9 8.68 2.58 -7.41
N ARG A 10 7.73 2.48 -8.35
CA ARG A 10 7.96 2.27 -9.79
C ARG A 10 8.73 0.99 -10.15
N LYS A 11 8.86 0.06 -9.21
CA LYS A 11 9.37 -1.28 -9.51
C LYS A 11 8.40 -1.99 -10.45
N GLU A 12 8.96 -2.68 -11.44
CA GLU A 12 8.20 -3.63 -12.24
C GLU A 12 7.87 -4.85 -11.39
N VAL A 13 6.60 -5.21 -11.37
CA VAL A 13 6.10 -6.40 -10.69
C VAL A 13 5.67 -7.37 -11.77
N ASP A 14 6.24 -8.58 -11.73
CA ASP A 14 5.83 -9.66 -12.60
C ASP A 14 4.39 -10.08 -12.23
N ASN A 15 3.48 -9.87 -13.16
CA ASN A 15 2.06 -10.22 -13.01
C ASN A 15 1.80 -11.72 -13.25
N SER A 16 2.84 -12.57 -13.20
CA SER A 16 2.68 -14.03 -13.24
C SER A 16 1.97 -14.58 -12.00
N LEU A 17 2.07 -13.87 -10.85
CA LEU A 17 1.43 -14.22 -9.57
C LEU A 17 0.83 -12.97 -8.89
N PRO A 18 -0.30 -12.44 -9.38
CA PRO A 18 -0.89 -11.19 -8.89
C PRO A 18 -1.14 -11.19 -7.38
N GLU A 19 -1.69 -12.28 -6.84
CA GLU A 19 -2.11 -12.36 -5.42
C GLU A 19 -0.96 -12.36 -4.39
N ARG A 20 0.30 -12.35 -4.82
CA ARG A 20 1.45 -12.45 -3.90
C ARG A 20 2.44 -11.30 -3.98
N LEU A 21 2.50 -10.63 -5.14
CA LEU A 21 3.51 -9.60 -5.38
C LEU A 21 2.88 -8.21 -5.50
N TYR A 22 1.56 -8.16 -5.63
CA TYR A 22 0.86 -6.95 -6.01
C TYR A 22 -0.52 -6.83 -5.39
N TRP A 23 -0.90 -5.60 -5.06
CA TRP A 23 -2.17 -5.25 -4.48
C TRP A 23 -2.75 -4.05 -5.19
N THR A 24 -3.95 -4.21 -5.74
CA THR A 24 -4.72 -3.10 -6.30
C THR A 24 -5.65 -2.55 -5.23
N PHE A 25 -5.37 -1.32 -4.77
CA PHE A 25 -6.20 -0.54 -3.87
C PHE A 25 -6.91 0.55 -4.66
N ARG A 26 -8.19 0.33 -5.00
CA ARG A 26 -8.97 1.25 -5.85
C ARG A 26 -8.27 1.48 -7.19
N GLU A 27 -7.75 2.68 -7.43
CA GLU A 27 -6.98 3.06 -8.62
C GLU A 27 -5.46 2.90 -8.48
N TYR A 28 -4.97 2.56 -7.28
CA TYR A 28 -3.53 2.43 -7.01
C TYR A 28 -3.08 1.00 -6.96
N ASP A 29 -1.86 0.82 -7.37
CA ASP A 29 -1.36 -0.44 -7.84
C ASP A 29 0.00 -0.59 -7.16
N VAL A 30 0.07 -1.40 -6.10
CA VAL A 30 1.10 -1.33 -5.06
C VAL A 30 1.76 -2.69 -4.87
N CYS A 31 3.10 -2.74 -4.92
CA CYS A 31 3.85 -3.96 -4.64
C CYS A 31 3.81 -4.35 -3.15
N GLU A 32 4.02 -5.63 -2.84
CA GLU A 32 4.07 -6.14 -1.46
C GLU A 32 5.01 -5.31 -0.57
N ASP A 33 6.25 -5.05 -0.99
CA ASP A 33 7.22 -4.27 -0.20
C ASP A 33 6.67 -2.90 0.26
N CYS A 34 5.93 -2.21 -0.62
CA CYS A 34 5.39 -0.89 -0.33
C CYS A 34 4.18 -0.97 0.59
N LYS A 35 3.33 -1.99 0.40
CA LYS A 35 2.22 -2.28 1.29
C LYS A 35 2.73 -2.59 2.70
N GLU A 36 3.67 -3.52 2.84
CA GLU A 36 4.26 -3.89 4.14
C GLU A 36 4.90 -2.69 4.83
N SER A 37 5.65 -1.87 4.09
CA SER A 37 6.25 -0.64 4.61
C SER A 37 5.20 0.35 5.15
N ILE A 38 4.05 0.48 4.47
CA ILE A 38 2.94 1.32 4.93
C ILE A 38 2.28 0.70 6.17
N GLU A 39 2.03 -0.61 6.16
CA GLU A 39 1.43 -1.32 7.29
C GLU A 39 2.30 -1.20 8.54
N ASP A 40 3.62 -1.34 8.41
CA ASP A 40 4.57 -1.19 9.51
C ASP A 40 4.56 0.23 10.11
N LYS A 41 4.36 1.26 9.30
CA LYS A 41 4.17 2.63 9.78
C LYS A 41 2.83 2.83 10.49
N LEU A 42 1.79 2.12 10.05
CA LEU A 42 0.45 2.20 10.65
C LEU A 42 0.33 1.38 11.93
N ARG A 43 1.03 0.24 12.07
CA ARG A 43 0.99 -0.62 13.26
C ARG A 43 1.09 0.15 14.59
N PRO A 44 2.07 1.04 14.82
CA PRO A 44 2.13 1.80 16.08
C PRO A 44 0.97 2.76 16.26
N ILE A 45 0.42 3.33 15.18
CA ILE A 45 -0.72 4.26 15.22
C ILE A 45 -2.02 3.51 15.53
N ILE A 46 -2.23 2.34 14.94
CA ILE A 46 -3.39 1.48 15.21
C ILE A 46 -3.41 1.06 16.68
N ARG A 47 -2.24 0.70 17.24
CA ARG A 47 -2.13 0.30 18.64
C ARG A 47 -2.53 1.39 19.63
N THR A 48 -2.42 2.66 19.25
CA THR A 48 -2.79 3.81 20.10
C THR A 48 -4.18 4.36 19.78
N HIS A 49 -4.78 4.00 18.64
CA HIS A 49 -6.12 4.44 18.28
C HIS A 49 -7.18 3.50 18.86
N GLN A 50 -7.95 4.01 19.83
CA GLN A 50 -9.11 3.32 20.37
C GLN A 50 -10.38 4.18 20.31
N PRO A 51 -11.54 3.60 19.95
CA PRO A 51 -11.72 2.20 19.51
C PRO A 51 -11.14 1.96 18.10
N TYR A 52 -10.69 0.72 17.84
CA TYR A 52 -10.34 0.32 16.47
C TYR A 52 -11.56 0.45 15.55
N SER A 53 -11.38 1.08 14.40
CA SER A 53 -12.38 1.15 13.34
C SER A 53 -11.74 0.78 12.01
N GLN A 54 -12.33 -0.20 11.32
CA GLN A 54 -11.90 -0.64 10.00
C GLN A 54 -11.89 0.53 9.00
N GLY A 55 -12.94 1.34 8.98
CA GLY A 55 -13.02 2.50 8.07
C GLY A 55 -11.99 3.57 8.37
N TRP A 56 -11.61 3.74 9.66
CA TRP A 56 -10.50 4.63 10.01
C TRP A 56 -9.16 4.10 9.50
N TYR A 57 -8.90 2.80 9.68
CA TYR A 57 -7.67 2.16 9.19
C TYR A 57 -7.55 2.30 7.66
N GLU A 58 -8.62 1.99 6.92
CA GLU A 58 -8.64 2.13 5.47
C GLU A 58 -8.37 3.58 5.03
N ASN A 59 -8.92 4.57 5.72
CA ASN A 59 -8.64 5.98 5.45
C ASN A 59 -7.17 6.34 5.71
N GLN A 60 -6.58 5.86 6.81
CA GLN A 60 -5.15 6.08 7.10
C GLN A 60 -4.25 5.39 6.07
N PHE A 61 -4.59 4.16 5.69
CA PHE A 61 -3.88 3.39 4.70
C PHE A 61 -3.91 4.08 3.33
N MET A 62 -5.09 4.46 2.84
CA MET A 62 -5.21 5.19 1.58
C MET A 62 -4.48 6.53 1.62
N GLY A 63 -4.52 7.24 2.76
CA GLY A 63 -3.75 8.48 2.93
C GLY A 63 -2.23 8.26 2.84
N MET A 64 -1.72 7.15 3.38
CA MET A 64 -0.31 6.77 3.24
C MET A 64 0.04 6.36 1.81
N VAL A 65 -0.83 5.60 1.13
CA VAL A 65 -0.65 5.23 -0.28
C VAL A 65 -0.58 6.48 -1.16
N GLN A 66 -1.53 7.41 -1.05
CA GLN A 66 -1.54 8.66 -1.82
C GLN A 66 -0.27 9.50 -1.60
N ARG A 67 0.19 9.59 -0.34
CA ARG A 67 1.46 10.24 -0.01
C ARG A 67 2.65 9.50 -0.60
N GLY A 68 2.61 8.16 -0.58
CA GLY A 68 3.66 7.32 -1.13
C GLY A 68 3.81 7.47 -2.63
N VAL A 69 2.69 7.53 -3.35
CA VAL A 69 2.64 7.80 -4.81
C VAL A 69 3.19 9.20 -5.11
N SER A 70 2.77 10.20 -4.33
CA SER A 70 3.22 11.59 -4.51
C SER A 70 4.73 11.77 -4.26
N ASN A 71 5.25 11.12 -3.21
CA ASN A 71 6.64 11.22 -2.79
C ASN A 71 7.56 10.18 -3.44
N ARG A 72 7.00 9.24 -4.21
CA ARG A 72 7.68 8.07 -4.76
C ARG A 72 8.43 7.24 -3.70
N ARG A 73 7.87 7.16 -2.49
CA ARG A 73 8.46 6.44 -1.36
C ARG A 73 7.35 5.98 -0.41
N PRO A 74 7.31 4.69 -0.01
CA PRO A 74 6.33 4.21 0.95
C PRO A 74 6.55 4.84 2.32
#